data_AF-A0AAD9Y5V2-F1
#
_entry.id   AF-A0AAD9Y5V2-F1
#
_cell.length_a   1.000
_cell.length_b   1.000
_cell.length_c   1.000
_cell.angle_alpha   90.00
_cell.angle_beta   90.00
_cell.angle_gamma   90.00
#
_symmetry.space_group_name_H-M   'P 1'
#
loop_
_entity.id
_entity.type
_entity.pdbx_description
1 polymer ?
#
loop_
_entity_poly.entity_id
_entity_poly.type
_entity_poly.pdbx_seq_one_letter_code
_entity_poly.pdbx_strand_id
1 'polypeptide(L)'
;MRSLTLLSFVSAALAARPFLSEPDTGTEEIFGNFPAGELPHLDRLVGLPGFDWAARHYLNASSYTFYRNGTAGEFSYRNNLEGFHRLRFRPRVMVDITKVGSTMSTTILGHNFSAPFYISSCGRAGLGHTDGELGIVSGAVQEGILYIPALRTTRSGEDIANARVDGQVTFQQVCLEHNDTVHRNPRIIERAKALGHKALVFTVDSVADGNRHRAARYGVGSADTSMTDLPIIIKGVSTVEDSKLTVEHGAPDIILSNHGSRQLDSSPSGLEVALEIHEEVPETFKQTEVFADGGVEYGADVLKLGAWRQGRWPGAPIHVCEYVRC
;
A
#
# COMPACT_ATOMS: atom_id res chain seq x y z
N MET A 1 7.36 39.98 -56.47
CA MET A 1 7.88 38.89 -55.62
C MET A 1 7.72 39.30 -54.15
N ARG A 2 6.67 38.85 -53.47
CA ARG A 2 6.53 38.95 -52.02
C ARG A 2 6.96 37.59 -51.45
N SER A 3 8.09 37.55 -50.75
CA SER A 3 8.52 36.36 -50.02
C SER A 3 7.91 36.44 -48.64
N LEU A 4 6.90 35.61 -48.36
CA LEU A 4 6.35 35.42 -47.01
C LEU A 4 7.18 34.33 -46.34
N THR A 5 8.02 34.74 -45.41
CA THR A 5 8.72 33.85 -44.48
C THR A 5 7.68 33.21 -43.56
N LEU A 6 7.34 31.94 -43.77
CA LEU A 6 6.58 31.15 -42.80
C LEU A 6 7.54 30.56 -41.77
N LEU A 7 7.70 31.24 -40.64
CA LEU A 7 8.10 30.59 -39.39
C LEU A 7 7.07 31.00 -38.34
N SER A 8 6.35 30.04 -37.77
CA SER A 8 5.80 30.15 -36.41
C SER A 8 5.21 28.82 -35.92
N PHE A 9 5.92 28.25 -34.95
CA PHE A 9 5.41 27.57 -33.74
C PHE A 9 4.48 26.34 -33.90
N VAL A 10 5.09 25.16 -34.00
CA VAL A 10 4.56 23.99 -33.28
C VAL A 10 5.38 23.84 -32.00
N SER A 11 5.06 24.65 -31.00
CA SER A 11 5.39 24.26 -29.63
C SER A 11 4.33 23.23 -29.23
N ALA A 12 4.58 21.97 -29.57
CA ALA A 12 3.89 20.88 -28.92
C ALA A 12 4.43 20.82 -27.49
N ALA A 13 3.91 21.69 -26.62
CA ALA A 13 3.94 21.41 -25.20
C ALA A 13 3.07 20.18 -25.00
N LEU A 14 3.67 18.99 -25.18
CA LEU A 14 3.22 17.79 -24.52
C LEU A 14 3.37 18.07 -23.02
N ALA A 15 2.43 18.81 -22.45
CA ALA A 15 2.11 18.72 -21.03
C ALA A 15 1.43 17.36 -20.79
N ALA A 16 2.02 16.27 -21.30
CA ALA A 16 1.87 14.99 -20.67
C ALA A 16 2.50 15.23 -19.30
N ARG A 17 1.67 15.34 -18.25
CA ARG A 17 2.17 15.22 -16.90
C ARG A 17 2.94 13.90 -16.91
N PRO A 18 4.29 13.90 -16.84
CA PRO A 18 5.03 12.65 -16.75
C PRO A 18 4.45 11.94 -15.53
N PHE A 19 4.38 10.61 -15.59
CA PHE A 19 3.86 9.77 -14.52
C PHE A 19 4.14 10.41 -13.15
N LEU A 20 3.11 10.74 -12.38
CA LEU A 20 3.26 11.40 -11.07
C LEU A 20 4.26 10.66 -10.16
N SER A 21 4.36 9.36 -10.37
CA SER A 21 5.24 8.42 -9.68
C SER A 21 6.67 8.33 -10.23
N GLU A 22 6.95 8.91 -11.40
CA GLU A 22 8.30 9.01 -11.98
C GLU A 22 8.66 10.49 -12.20
N PRO A 23 8.78 11.29 -11.13
CA PRO A 23 9.30 12.64 -11.25
C PRO A 23 10.72 12.62 -11.83
N ASP A 24 11.10 13.73 -12.47
CA ASP A 24 12.45 13.91 -12.96
C ASP A 24 13.44 13.94 -11.77
N THR A 25 14.12 12.82 -11.60
CA THR A 25 15.11 12.54 -10.56
C THR A 25 16.49 12.29 -11.16
N GLY A 26 16.67 12.59 -12.46
CA GLY A 26 17.86 12.21 -13.23
C GLY A 26 17.90 10.73 -13.63
N THR A 27 16.84 9.96 -13.35
CA THR A 27 16.77 8.52 -13.64
C THR A 27 17.00 8.22 -15.13
N GLU A 28 16.38 8.98 -16.04
CA GLU A 28 16.60 8.81 -17.50
C GLU A 28 18.01 9.22 -17.95
N GLU A 29 18.64 10.21 -17.30
CA GLU A 29 20.03 10.59 -17.62
C GLU A 29 21.02 9.48 -17.24
N ILE A 30 20.76 8.82 -16.11
CA ILE A 30 21.64 7.77 -15.57
C ILE A 30 21.41 6.43 -16.27
N PHE A 31 20.15 6.08 -16.53
CA PHE A 31 19.76 4.74 -16.98
C PHE A 31 19.09 4.69 -18.36
N GLY A 32 18.92 5.81 -19.06
CA GLY A 32 18.18 5.82 -20.34
C GLY A 32 18.77 4.92 -21.44
N ASN A 33 20.05 4.54 -21.32
CA ASN A 33 20.73 3.59 -22.20
C ASN A 33 20.85 2.17 -21.62
N PHE A 34 20.21 1.89 -20.48
CA PHE A 34 20.28 0.59 -19.83
C PHE A 34 19.49 -0.46 -20.63
N PRO A 35 20.00 -1.69 -20.81
CA PRO A 35 19.29 -2.71 -21.59
C PRO A 35 17.92 -3.05 -21.00
N ALA A 36 16.90 -3.16 -21.88
CA ALA A 36 15.58 -3.61 -21.46
C ALA A 36 15.63 -5.08 -21.01
N GLY A 37 14.87 -5.42 -19.97
CA GLY A 37 14.88 -6.76 -19.38
C GLY A 37 16.04 -7.04 -18.43
N GLU A 38 16.92 -6.07 -18.17
CA GLU A 38 17.94 -6.15 -17.13
C GLU A 38 17.56 -5.23 -15.95
N LEU A 39 18.08 -5.53 -14.76
CA LEU A 39 17.90 -4.70 -13.56
C LEU A 39 19.16 -3.85 -13.30
N PRO A 40 19.02 -2.55 -13.02
CA PRO A 40 20.14 -1.73 -12.58
C PRO A 40 20.64 -2.18 -11.21
N HIS A 41 21.90 -1.85 -10.92
CA HIS A 41 22.51 -2.19 -9.63
C HIS A 41 21.81 -1.40 -8.50
N LEU A 42 21.51 -2.08 -7.38
CA LEU A 42 20.64 -1.55 -6.31
C LEU A 42 21.17 -0.25 -5.67
N ASP A 43 22.49 -0.11 -5.55
CA ASP A 43 23.16 1.09 -5.01
C ASP A 43 22.93 2.35 -5.85
N ARG A 44 22.43 2.20 -7.07
CA ARG A 44 22.09 3.31 -7.98
C ARG A 44 20.62 3.73 -7.87
N LEU A 45 19.78 2.99 -7.14
CA LEU A 45 18.35 3.29 -6.95
C LEU A 45 18.16 4.07 -5.64
N VAL A 46 18.09 5.40 -5.74
CA VAL A 46 18.10 6.30 -4.57
C VAL A 46 16.70 6.52 -3.96
N GLY A 47 15.62 6.12 -4.64
CA GLY A 47 14.25 6.22 -4.13
C GLY A 47 13.24 5.46 -4.98
N LEU A 48 11.98 5.40 -4.52
CA LEU A 48 10.89 4.65 -5.15
C LEU A 48 10.69 4.95 -6.65
N PRO A 49 10.79 6.21 -7.14
CA PRO A 49 10.71 6.48 -8.58
C PRO A 49 11.72 5.71 -9.43
N GLY A 50 12.92 5.42 -8.90
CA GLY A 50 13.91 4.60 -9.60
C GLY A 50 13.50 3.14 -9.70
N PHE A 51 12.81 2.61 -8.68
CA PHE A 51 12.26 1.26 -8.70
C PHE A 51 11.09 1.15 -9.68
N ASP A 52 10.20 2.15 -9.73
CA ASP A 52 9.13 2.24 -10.73
C ASP A 52 9.69 2.23 -12.15
N TRP A 53 10.73 3.05 -12.39
CA TRP A 53 11.43 3.07 -13.66
C TRP A 53 12.05 1.71 -14.00
N ALA A 54 12.74 1.08 -13.05
CA ALA A 54 13.36 -0.23 -13.26
C ALA A 54 12.30 -1.30 -13.58
N ALA A 55 11.19 -1.34 -12.83
CA ALA A 55 10.08 -2.26 -13.07
C ALA A 55 9.46 -2.07 -14.47
N ARG A 56 9.30 -0.82 -14.93
CA ARG A 56 8.78 -0.50 -16.27
C ARG A 56 9.66 -1.03 -17.40
N HIS A 57 10.97 -1.07 -17.21
CA HIS A 57 11.93 -1.51 -18.24
C HIS A 57 12.30 -3.00 -18.13
N TYR A 58 12.16 -3.58 -16.94
CA TYR A 58 12.47 -4.98 -16.67
C TYR A 58 11.28 -5.90 -16.97
N LEU A 59 10.08 -5.53 -16.51
CA LEU A 59 8.92 -6.40 -16.59
C LEU A 59 8.31 -6.44 -17.98
N ASN A 60 7.83 -7.62 -18.38
CA ASN A 60 6.99 -7.72 -19.56
C ASN A 60 5.67 -6.93 -19.35
N ALA A 61 5.06 -6.51 -20.46
CA ALA A 61 3.87 -5.65 -20.43
C ALA A 61 2.70 -6.22 -19.60
N SER A 62 2.53 -7.55 -19.56
CA SER A 62 1.46 -8.20 -18.79
C SER A 62 1.71 -8.10 -17.28
N SER A 63 2.94 -8.37 -16.86
CA SER A 63 3.34 -8.34 -15.45
C SER A 63 3.38 -6.90 -14.93
N TYR A 64 3.97 -5.99 -15.70
CA TYR A 64 3.96 -4.56 -15.38
C TYR A 64 2.53 -4.01 -15.24
N THR A 65 1.64 -4.38 -16.17
CA THR A 65 0.21 -4.02 -16.10
C THR A 65 -0.45 -4.53 -14.83
N PHE A 66 -0.15 -5.76 -14.42
CA PHE A 66 -0.80 -6.37 -13.26
C PHE A 66 -0.58 -5.52 -12.00
N TYR A 67 0.62 -4.95 -11.84
CA TYR A 67 0.96 -4.13 -10.69
C TYR A 67 0.59 -2.66 -10.85
N ARG A 68 0.95 -2.05 -11.98
CA ARG A 68 0.84 -0.59 -12.18
C ARG A 68 -0.60 -0.10 -12.35
N ASN A 69 -1.50 -0.90 -12.90
CA ASN A 69 -2.81 -0.40 -13.32
C ASN A 69 -3.83 -0.30 -12.18
N GLY A 70 -4.58 0.80 -12.21
CA GLY A 70 -5.79 1.01 -11.42
C GLY A 70 -7.04 0.54 -12.17
N THR A 71 -8.20 0.80 -11.57
CA THR A 71 -9.52 0.50 -12.14
C THR A 71 -10.03 1.65 -13.02
N ALA A 72 -10.87 1.34 -14.00
CA ALA A 72 -11.48 2.25 -14.98
C ALA A 72 -10.52 3.31 -15.56
N GLY A 73 -10.73 4.60 -15.25
CA GLY A 73 -9.96 5.74 -15.77
C GLY A 73 -8.75 6.13 -14.89
N GLU A 74 -8.43 5.30 -13.90
CA GLU A 74 -7.35 5.52 -12.92
C GLU A 74 -7.44 6.92 -12.27
N PHE A 75 -8.66 7.41 -12.02
CA PHE A 75 -8.85 8.69 -11.35
C PHE A 75 -8.46 8.58 -9.89
N SER A 76 -9.00 7.60 -9.16
CA SER A 76 -8.66 7.36 -7.76
C SER A 76 -7.18 7.04 -7.59
N TYR A 77 -6.57 6.33 -8.55
CA TYR A 77 -5.15 6.02 -8.50
C TYR A 77 -4.31 7.29 -8.49
N ARG A 78 -4.60 8.22 -9.40
CA ARG A 78 -3.96 9.53 -9.42
C ARG A 78 -4.30 10.35 -8.19
N ASN A 79 -5.54 10.28 -7.70
CA ASN A 79 -5.95 11.01 -6.50
C ASN A 79 -5.20 10.53 -5.25
N ASN A 80 -4.97 9.22 -5.10
CA ASN A 80 -4.16 8.66 -4.02
C ASN A 80 -2.75 9.26 -3.99
N LEU A 81 -2.14 9.45 -5.17
CA LEU A 81 -0.82 10.07 -5.29
C LEU A 81 -0.88 11.59 -5.04
N GLU A 82 -1.81 12.28 -5.69
CA GLU A 82 -1.90 13.75 -5.63
C GLU A 82 -2.36 14.27 -4.26
N GLY A 83 -3.13 13.49 -3.51
CA GLY A 83 -3.71 13.89 -2.22
C GLY A 83 -2.64 14.37 -1.23
N PHE A 84 -1.52 13.65 -1.16
CA PHE A 84 -0.41 14.01 -0.28
C PHE A 84 0.24 15.34 -0.63
N HIS A 85 0.25 15.76 -1.90
CA HIS A 85 0.83 17.03 -2.35
C HIS A 85 -0.04 18.24 -2.00
N ARG A 86 -1.32 18.02 -1.68
CA ARG A 86 -2.24 19.07 -1.20
C ARG A 86 -1.95 19.47 0.25
N LEU A 87 -1.30 18.59 1.02
CA LEU A 87 -0.90 18.84 2.40
C LEU A 87 0.53 19.39 2.50
N ARG A 88 0.72 20.39 3.36
CA ARG A 88 2.02 21.07 3.54
C ARG A 88 2.47 21.01 4.99
N PHE A 89 3.74 20.70 5.20
CA PHE A 89 4.35 20.83 6.51
C PHE A 89 4.53 22.30 6.90
N ARG A 90 4.38 22.56 8.19
CA ARG A 90 4.82 23.81 8.85
C ARG A 90 5.98 23.45 9.78
N PRO A 91 7.23 23.35 9.24
CA PRO A 91 8.35 22.90 10.04
C PRO A 91 8.61 23.85 11.20
N ARG A 92 8.88 23.28 12.38
CA ARG A 92 9.28 24.05 13.56
C ARG A 92 10.80 24.24 13.51
N VAL A 93 11.25 25.47 13.71
CA VAL A 93 12.68 25.82 13.75
C VAL A 93 13.17 25.88 15.20
N MET A 94 14.48 25.72 15.42
CA MET A 94 15.10 25.70 16.75
C MET A 94 14.55 24.61 17.68
N VAL A 95 14.24 23.43 17.14
CA VAL A 95 13.86 22.23 17.88
C VAL A 95 15.03 21.24 17.87
N ASP A 96 15.36 20.65 19.01
CA ASP A 96 16.38 19.60 19.09
C ASP A 96 15.87 18.33 18.39
N ILE A 97 16.54 17.94 17.30
CA ILE A 97 16.22 16.77 16.48
C ILE A 97 17.26 15.65 16.64
N THR A 98 18.21 15.77 17.58
CA THR A 98 19.29 14.78 17.76
C THR A 98 18.78 13.38 18.10
N LYS A 99 17.52 13.25 18.55
CA LYS A 99 16.85 12.00 18.92
C LYS A 99 15.81 11.51 17.91
N VAL A 100 15.70 12.10 16.72
CA VAL A 100 14.71 11.71 15.70
C VAL A 100 14.76 10.22 15.36
N GLY A 101 15.95 9.59 15.30
CA GLY A 101 16.05 8.15 15.03
C GLY A 101 15.29 7.29 16.03
N SER A 102 15.18 7.72 17.28
CA SER A 102 14.46 6.99 18.33
C SER A 102 12.93 7.12 18.25
N THR A 103 12.40 7.99 17.39
CA THR A 103 10.94 8.20 17.25
C THR A 103 10.31 7.37 16.14
N MET A 104 11.09 6.56 15.42
CA MET A 104 10.61 5.76 14.29
C MET A 104 9.95 4.45 14.73
N SER A 105 10.44 3.86 15.82
CA SER A 105 9.88 2.61 16.33
C SER A 105 8.43 2.77 16.74
N THR A 106 7.64 1.74 16.51
CA THR A 106 6.21 1.74 16.83
C THR A 106 5.79 0.35 17.31
N THR A 107 4.56 0.25 17.81
CA THR A 107 3.96 -1.03 18.20
C THR A 107 2.65 -1.19 17.44
N ILE A 108 2.35 -2.39 16.93
CA ILE A 108 1.06 -2.75 16.32
C ILE A 108 0.57 -4.02 16.99
N LEU A 109 -0.67 -4.03 17.51
CA LEU A 109 -1.24 -5.17 18.25
C LEU A 109 -0.29 -5.75 19.33
N GLY A 110 0.46 -4.89 20.02
CA GLY A 110 1.43 -5.29 21.05
C GLY A 110 2.78 -5.80 20.54
N HIS A 111 3.00 -5.84 19.22
CA HIS A 111 4.27 -6.23 18.59
C HIS A 111 5.10 -5.00 18.20
N ASN A 112 6.41 -5.04 18.44
CA ASN A 112 7.31 -3.92 18.15
C ASN A 112 7.84 -3.97 16.71
N PHE A 113 7.93 -2.80 16.08
CA PHE A 113 8.44 -2.59 14.74
C PHE A 113 9.43 -1.42 14.72
N SER A 114 10.42 -1.50 13.84
CA SER A 114 11.49 -0.50 13.71
C SER A 114 11.01 0.83 13.11
N ALA A 115 9.93 0.79 12.33
CA ALA A 115 9.43 1.90 11.55
C ALA A 115 7.89 1.96 11.56
N PRO A 116 7.29 3.13 11.32
CA PRO A 116 5.84 3.32 11.37
C PRO A 116 5.14 2.94 10.05
N PHE A 117 5.78 2.06 9.27
CA PHE A 117 5.24 1.56 8.02
C PHE A 117 5.34 0.04 7.89
N TYR A 118 4.56 -0.51 6.98
CA TYR A 118 4.46 -1.94 6.73
C TYR A 118 4.31 -2.25 5.23
N ILE A 119 4.54 -3.50 4.87
CA ILE A 119 4.36 -4.01 3.51
C ILE A 119 2.93 -4.57 3.37
N SER A 120 2.13 -3.95 2.50
CA SER A 120 0.73 -4.36 2.25
C SER A 120 0.63 -5.72 1.58
N SER A 121 -0.58 -6.26 1.61
CA SER A 121 -0.93 -7.45 0.83
C SER A 121 -0.94 -7.15 -0.67
N CYS A 122 0.05 -7.68 -1.36
CA CYS A 122 0.10 -7.78 -2.81
C CYS A 122 0.38 -9.24 -3.16
N GLY A 123 -0.52 -9.84 -3.95
CA GLY A 123 -0.41 -11.24 -4.36
C GLY A 123 0.38 -11.40 -5.64
N ARG A 124 0.82 -12.63 -5.90
CA ARG A 124 1.51 -13.05 -7.14
C ARG A 124 2.84 -12.33 -7.38
N ALA A 125 3.63 -12.09 -6.33
CA ALA A 125 4.92 -11.39 -6.43
C ALA A 125 5.89 -12.04 -7.44
N GLY A 126 5.69 -13.33 -7.75
CA GLY A 126 6.41 -14.06 -8.80
C GLY A 126 6.27 -13.49 -10.21
N LEU A 127 5.29 -12.62 -10.47
CA LEU A 127 5.21 -11.88 -11.74
C LEU A 127 6.28 -10.78 -11.83
N GLY A 128 6.80 -10.32 -10.70
CA GLY A 128 7.82 -9.27 -10.62
C GLY A 128 9.23 -9.85 -10.62
N HIS A 129 9.47 -10.84 -9.75
CA HIS A 129 10.78 -11.49 -9.63
C HIS A 129 10.61 -12.97 -9.27
N THR A 130 11.56 -13.82 -9.65
CA THR A 130 11.49 -15.26 -9.37
C THR A 130 11.42 -15.56 -7.88
N ASP A 131 12.04 -14.77 -7.02
CA ASP A 131 11.96 -14.94 -5.56
C ASP A 131 10.53 -14.83 -5.03
N GLY A 132 9.69 -14.00 -5.67
CA GLY A 132 8.33 -13.73 -5.25
C GLY A 132 8.27 -13.21 -3.82
N GLU A 133 7.35 -13.74 -3.02
CA GLU A 133 7.13 -13.28 -1.64
C GLU A 133 8.30 -13.59 -0.70
N LEU A 134 9.24 -14.47 -1.08
CA LEU A 134 10.44 -14.75 -0.28
C LEU A 134 11.39 -13.54 -0.21
N GLY A 135 11.50 -12.78 -1.31
CA GLY A 135 12.26 -11.53 -1.31
C GLY A 135 11.63 -10.48 -0.39
N ILE A 136 10.30 -10.41 -0.40
CA ILE A 136 9.53 -9.47 0.42
C ILE A 136 9.68 -9.78 1.91
N VAL A 137 9.48 -11.04 2.33
CA VAL A 137 9.65 -11.41 3.74
C VAL A 137 11.11 -11.27 4.20
N SER A 138 12.08 -11.54 3.32
CA SER A 138 13.50 -11.29 3.64
C SER A 138 13.78 -9.80 3.90
N GLY A 139 13.21 -8.91 3.08
CA GLY A 139 13.30 -7.46 3.32
C GLY A 139 12.62 -7.05 4.63
N ALA A 140 11.43 -7.57 4.89
CA ALA A 140 10.70 -7.30 6.14
C ALA A 140 11.47 -7.75 7.39
N VAL A 141 12.14 -8.92 7.31
CA VAL A 141 13.04 -9.45 8.35
C VAL A 141 14.23 -8.54 8.59
N GLN A 142 14.91 -8.10 7.53
CA GLN A 142 16.09 -7.24 7.64
C GLN A 142 15.75 -5.89 8.26
N GLU A 143 14.61 -5.32 7.88
CA GLU A 143 14.17 -4.02 8.35
C GLU A 143 13.39 -4.10 9.68
N GLY A 144 12.92 -5.27 10.11
CA GLY A 144 12.11 -5.42 11.32
C GLY A 144 10.75 -4.73 11.22
N ILE A 145 10.11 -4.82 10.04
CA ILE A 145 8.79 -4.24 9.75
C ILE A 145 7.73 -5.31 9.54
N LEU A 146 6.45 -4.93 9.65
CA LEU A 146 5.33 -5.83 9.43
C LEU A 146 5.22 -6.18 7.93
N TYR A 147 5.06 -7.46 7.63
CA TYR A 147 4.63 -7.94 6.32
C TYR A 147 3.26 -8.61 6.42
N ILE A 148 2.35 -8.22 5.52
CA ILE A 148 1.01 -8.78 5.40
C ILE A 148 0.92 -9.57 4.09
N PRO A 149 1.32 -10.86 4.04
CA PRO A 149 1.15 -11.67 2.84
C PRO A 149 -0.32 -11.76 2.40
N ALA A 150 -0.54 -11.64 1.10
CA ALA A 150 -1.84 -11.89 0.48
C ALA A 150 -2.27 -13.35 0.68
N LEU A 151 -3.56 -13.65 0.53
CA LEU A 151 -4.03 -15.05 0.48
C LEU A 151 -3.56 -15.75 -0.81
N ARG A 152 -3.38 -14.98 -1.89
CA ARG A 152 -3.00 -15.46 -3.23
C ARG A 152 -1.55 -15.10 -3.56
N THR A 153 -0.61 -15.78 -2.91
CA THR A 153 0.84 -15.65 -3.14
C THR A 153 1.34 -16.56 -4.26
N THR A 154 2.49 -16.25 -4.86
CA THR A 154 3.19 -17.19 -5.74
C THR A 154 3.87 -18.29 -4.93
N ARG A 155 4.50 -17.93 -3.81
CA ARG A 155 5.17 -18.86 -2.89
C ARG A 155 4.17 -19.44 -1.90
N SER A 156 4.42 -20.66 -1.41
CA SER A 156 3.52 -21.27 -0.43
C SER A 156 3.56 -20.51 0.90
N GLY A 157 2.47 -20.55 1.66
CA GLY A 157 2.45 -19.94 3.01
C GLY A 157 3.49 -20.57 3.94
N GLU A 158 3.78 -21.85 3.75
CA GLU A 158 4.82 -22.60 4.46
C GLU A 158 6.22 -22.07 4.11
N ASP A 159 6.52 -21.82 2.84
CA ASP A 159 7.82 -21.26 2.43
C ASP A 159 8.02 -19.86 3.03
N ILE A 160 6.98 -19.02 2.97
CA ILE A 160 7.01 -17.67 3.57
C ILE A 160 7.20 -17.78 5.08
N ALA A 161 6.48 -18.70 5.74
CA ALA A 161 6.58 -18.91 7.18
C ALA A 161 7.97 -19.37 7.62
N ASN A 162 8.62 -20.24 6.82
CA ASN A 162 9.96 -20.78 7.06
C ASN A 162 11.08 -19.77 6.78
N ALA A 163 10.84 -18.78 5.91
CA ALA A 163 11.80 -17.72 5.61
C ALA A 163 11.86 -16.61 6.68
N ARG A 164 10.96 -16.65 7.68
CA ARG A 164 10.99 -15.76 8.84
C ARG A 164 12.11 -16.16 9.81
N VAL A 165 12.66 -15.18 10.50
CA VAL A 165 13.50 -15.40 11.70
C VAL A 165 12.63 -15.32 12.96
N ASP A 166 13.16 -15.83 14.08
CA ASP A 166 12.52 -15.68 15.38
C ASP A 166 12.21 -14.20 15.68
N GLY A 167 10.94 -13.91 15.93
CA GLY A 167 10.45 -12.55 16.21
C GLY A 167 9.89 -11.78 15.01
N GLN A 168 10.07 -12.25 13.76
CA GLN A 168 9.42 -11.61 12.61
C GLN A 168 7.90 -11.79 12.68
N VAL A 169 7.17 -10.68 12.70
CA VAL A 169 5.71 -10.68 12.77
C VAL A 169 5.11 -10.55 11.36
N THR A 170 4.11 -11.38 11.10
CA THR A 170 3.33 -11.35 9.86
C THR A 170 1.84 -11.47 10.16
N PHE A 171 1.01 -10.73 9.44
CA PHE A 171 -0.45 -10.86 9.49
C PHE A 171 -0.95 -11.50 8.20
N GLN A 172 -1.95 -12.37 8.25
CA GLN A 172 -2.45 -13.02 7.04
C GLN A 172 -3.60 -12.21 6.46
N GLN A 173 -3.45 -11.73 5.23
CA GLN A 173 -4.59 -11.17 4.51
C GLN A 173 -5.56 -12.28 4.10
N VAL A 174 -6.85 -12.04 4.30
CA VAL A 174 -7.93 -12.95 3.95
C VAL A 174 -8.94 -12.19 3.08
N CYS A 175 -9.13 -12.69 1.86
CA CYS A 175 -10.33 -12.42 1.08
C CYS A 175 -11.18 -13.67 1.18
N LEU A 176 -12.48 -13.51 1.37
CA LEU A 176 -13.37 -14.63 1.10
C LEU A 176 -13.74 -14.66 -0.38
N GLU A 177 -14.36 -15.75 -0.81
CA GLU A 177 -14.80 -16.02 -2.16
C GLU A 177 -16.22 -16.61 -2.13
N HIS A 178 -16.95 -16.52 -3.25
CA HIS A 178 -18.34 -17.00 -3.36
C HIS A 178 -18.56 -18.48 -2.95
N ASN A 179 -17.50 -19.30 -2.96
CA ASN A 179 -17.55 -20.71 -2.56
C ASN A 179 -17.11 -20.96 -1.10
N ASP A 180 -17.04 -19.91 -0.28
CA ASP A 180 -16.70 -20.00 1.13
C ASP A 180 -17.90 -20.45 1.95
N THR A 181 -18.16 -21.75 1.81
CA THR A 181 -18.99 -22.52 2.72
C THR A 181 -18.39 -22.50 4.13
N VAL A 182 -19.23 -22.84 5.12
CA VAL A 182 -18.95 -23.08 6.55
C VAL A 182 -17.65 -23.89 6.82
N HIS A 183 -17.07 -24.56 5.82
CA HIS A 183 -15.88 -25.41 5.94
C HIS A 183 -14.56 -24.80 5.42
N ARG A 184 -14.57 -23.73 4.61
CA ARG A 184 -13.34 -23.15 4.04
C ARG A 184 -12.73 -22.05 4.91
N ASN A 185 -13.57 -21.23 5.55
CA ASN A 185 -13.14 -20.18 6.48
C ASN A 185 -12.36 -20.75 7.67
N PRO A 186 -12.83 -21.81 8.36
CA PRO A 186 -12.07 -22.43 9.44
C PRO A 186 -10.69 -22.93 8.99
N ARG A 187 -10.56 -23.49 7.77
CA ARG A 187 -9.28 -23.99 7.26
C ARG A 187 -8.28 -22.87 6.96
N ILE A 188 -8.73 -21.75 6.40
CA ILE A 188 -7.86 -20.59 6.15
C ILE A 188 -7.36 -20.02 7.48
N ILE A 189 -8.27 -19.89 8.45
CA ILE A 189 -7.98 -19.39 9.79
C ILE A 189 -7.02 -20.33 10.54
N GLU A 190 -7.32 -21.63 10.58
CA GLU A 190 -6.49 -22.66 11.20
C GLU A 190 -5.10 -22.71 10.55
N ARG A 191 -5.02 -22.60 9.22
CA ARG A 191 -3.75 -22.54 8.51
C ARG A 191 -2.97 -21.29 8.88
N ALA A 192 -3.61 -20.11 8.93
CA ALA A 192 -2.96 -18.88 9.35
C ALA A 192 -2.39 -18.99 10.79
N LYS A 193 -3.16 -19.60 11.70
CA LYS A 193 -2.71 -19.91 13.07
C LYS A 193 -1.53 -20.89 13.08
N ALA A 194 -1.61 -21.98 12.31
CA ALA A 194 -0.57 -23.00 12.22
C ALA A 194 0.73 -22.45 11.62
N LEU A 195 0.63 -21.54 10.66
CA LEU A 195 1.74 -20.78 10.10
C LEU A 195 2.21 -19.64 11.03
N GLY A 196 1.65 -19.49 12.23
CA GLY A 196 2.14 -18.55 13.24
C GLY A 196 1.86 -17.07 12.96
N HIS A 197 0.90 -16.74 12.07
CA HIS A 197 0.46 -15.36 11.88
C HIS A 197 -0.17 -14.80 13.16
N LYS A 198 0.01 -13.50 13.40
CA LYS A 198 -0.41 -12.86 14.66
C LYS A 198 -1.76 -12.15 14.58
N ALA A 199 -2.23 -11.86 13.36
CA ALA A 199 -3.56 -11.31 13.10
C ALA A 199 -4.05 -11.71 11.70
N LEU A 200 -5.34 -11.53 11.47
CA LEU A 200 -5.98 -11.64 10.17
C LEU A 200 -6.33 -10.25 9.66
N VAL A 201 -6.08 -9.99 8.39
CA VAL A 201 -6.42 -8.74 7.71
C VAL A 201 -7.51 -9.03 6.70
N PHE A 202 -8.74 -8.71 7.07
CA PHE A 202 -9.93 -9.08 6.36
C PHE A 202 -10.30 -8.03 5.31
N THR A 203 -10.20 -8.38 4.04
CA THR A 203 -10.37 -7.43 2.93
C THR A 203 -11.82 -7.38 2.47
N VAL A 204 -12.47 -6.23 2.67
CA VAL A 204 -13.89 -6.00 2.35
C VAL A 204 -14.11 -5.10 1.14
N ASP A 205 -13.09 -4.40 0.66
CA ASP A 205 -13.18 -3.51 -0.52
C ASP A 205 -13.20 -4.26 -1.88
N SER A 206 -13.14 -5.59 -1.85
CA SER A 206 -12.93 -6.46 -3.02
C SER A 206 -14.06 -7.48 -3.22
N VAL A 207 -15.30 -7.09 -2.92
CA VAL A 207 -16.50 -7.96 -3.05
C VAL A 207 -16.75 -8.39 -4.49
N ALA A 208 -16.34 -7.56 -5.44
CA ALA A 208 -16.26 -7.88 -6.86
C ALA A 208 -14.91 -7.41 -7.41
N ASP A 209 -14.53 -7.91 -8.58
CA ASP A 209 -13.40 -7.38 -9.30
C ASP A 209 -13.66 -5.94 -9.75
N GLY A 210 -12.66 -5.06 -9.56
CA GLY A 210 -12.65 -3.74 -10.16
C GLY A 210 -12.62 -3.82 -11.69
N ASN A 211 -13.28 -2.86 -12.35
CA ASN A 211 -13.30 -2.73 -13.81
C ASN A 211 -11.95 -2.22 -14.35
N ARG A 212 -10.88 -2.97 -14.13
CA ARG A 212 -9.54 -2.71 -14.68
C ARG A 212 -9.56 -3.07 -16.16
N HIS A 213 -9.95 -2.19 -17.08
CA HIS A 213 -10.17 -2.53 -18.50
C HIS A 213 -9.09 -3.41 -19.16
N ARG A 214 -7.82 -3.30 -18.72
CA ARG A 214 -6.70 -4.14 -19.19
C ARG A 214 -6.63 -5.53 -18.52
N ALA A 215 -6.95 -5.63 -17.22
CA ALA A 215 -6.93 -6.87 -16.44
C ALA A 215 -8.30 -7.59 -16.37
N ALA A 216 -9.41 -6.89 -16.68
CA ALA A 216 -10.80 -7.36 -16.73
C ALA A 216 -11.07 -8.41 -17.82
N ARG A 217 -10.02 -8.84 -18.52
CA ARG A 217 -10.05 -10.03 -19.35
C ARG A 217 -10.06 -11.33 -18.51
N TYR A 218 -9.99 -11.29 -17.16
CA TYR A 218 -9.64 -12.49 -16.34
C TYR A 218 -10.36 -12.79 -14.95
N GLY A 219 -11.14 -11.92 -14.26
CA GLY A 219 -12.24 -12.18 -13.23
C GLY A 219 -12.08 -12.83 -11.77
N VAL A 220 -12.63 -12.22 -10.65
CA VAL A 220 -13.63 -12.58 -9.52
C VAL A 220 -13.41 -12.08 -8.00
N GLY A 221 -14.47 -12.00 -7.10
CA GLY A 221 -14.60 -11.38 -5.68
C GLY A 221 -15.11 -12.17 -4.37
N SER A 222 -15.74 -11.57 -3.28
CA SER A 222 -15.70 -11.92 -1.77
C SER A 222 -16.93 -12.02 -0.72
N ALA A 223 -16.69 -12.29 0.63
CA ALA A 223 -17.59 -12.43 1.87
C ALA A 223 -16.94 -12.42 3.36
N ASP A 224 -17.62 -12.87 4.49
CA ASP A 224 -17.72 -12.72 6.06
C ASP A 224 -16.74 -13.25 7.27
N THR A 225 -16.83 -12.77 8.56
CA THR A 225 -15.77 -12.79 9.65
C THR A 225 -15.88 -13.61 10.99
N SER A 226 -16.95 -14.32 11.36
CA SER A 226 -17.22 -14.75 12.77
C SER A 226 -16.49 -15.98 13.39
N MET A 227 -15.30 -16.39 12.93
CA MET A 227 -14.78 -17.78 13.13
C MET A 227 -13.41 -17.95 13.82
N THR A 228 -12.88 -16.96 14.56
CA THR A 228 -11.48 -16.99 15.07
C THR A 228 -11.22 -16.15 16.32
N ASP A 229 -10.15 -16.50 17.05
CA ASP A 229 -9.61 -15.78 18.21
C ASP A 229 -8.31 -15.01 17.89
N LEU A 230 -7.85 -15.04 16.63
CA LEU A 230 -6.88 -14.06 16.14
C LEU A 230 -7.55 -12.68 16.01
N PRO A 231 -6.85 -11.57 16.31
CA PRO A 231 -7.31 -10.23 15.98
C PRO A 231 -7.68 -10.14 14.49
N ILE A 232 -8.84 -9.55 14.18
CA ILE A 232 -9.29 -9.31 12.80
C ILE A 232 -9.24 -7.81 12.52
N ILE A 233 -8.38 -7.40 11.60
CA ILE A 233 -8.28 -6.03 11.10
C ILE A 233 -9.14 -5.90 9.85
N ILE A 234 -10.06 -4.93 9.79
CA ILE A 234 -10.89 -4.73 8.59
C ILE A 234 -10.17 -3.81 7.60
N LYS A 235 -9.81 -4.35 6.43
CA LYS A 235 -9.15 -3.62 5.34
C LYS A 235 -10.12 -3.25 4.24
N GLY A 236 -10.11 -1.98 3.85
CA GLY A 236 -10.97 -1.46 2.79
C GLY A 236 -12.05 -0.52 3.30
N VAL A 237 -11.90 0.01 4.52
CA VAL A 237 -12.79 1.03 5.06
C VAL A 237 -12.55 2.33 4.28
N SER A 238 -13.61 2.86 3.65
CA SER A 238 -13.51 4.03 2.77
C SER A 238 -14.45 5.17 3.13
N THR A 239 -15.11 5.09 4.28
CA THR A 239 -16.09 6.09 4.76
C THR A 239 -16.00 6.27 6.27
N VAL A 240 -16.49 7.40 6.77
CA VAL A 240 -16.62 7.67 8.21
C VAL A 240 -17.60 6.70 8.85
N GLU A 241 -18.71 6.42 8.19
CA GLU A 241 -19.77 5.54 8.66
C GLU A 241 -19.26 4.11 8.87
N ASP A 242 -18.52 3.57 7.91
CA ASP A 242 -17.96 2.22 8.02
C ASP A 242 -16.87 2.14 9.08
N SER A 243 -16.13 3.23 9.32
CA SER A 243 -15.16 3.29 10.42
C SER A 243 -15.84 3.16 11.79
N LYS A 244 -16.96 3.86 11.99
CA LYS A 244 -17.79 3.76 13.20
C LYS A 244 -18.35 2.35 13.35
N LEU A 245 -18.96 1.83 12.28
CA LEU A 245 -19.59 0.52 12.30
C LEU A 245 -18.58 -0.57 12.66
N THR A 246 -17.37 -0.48 12.11
CA THR A 246 -16.30 -1.44 12.41
C THR A 246 -15.88 -1.41 13.88
N VAL A 247 -15.76 -0.22 14.46
CA VAL A 247 -15.46 -0.04 15.89
C VAL A 247 -16.61 -0.53 16.77
N GLU A 248 -17.87 -0.23 16.41
CA GLU A 248 -19.06 -0.69 17.12
C GLU A 248 -19.16 -2.23 17.15
N HIS A 249 -18.66 -2.90 16.10
CA HIS A 249 -18.60 -4.36 16.01
C HIS A 249 -17.36 -4.96 16.69
N GLY A 250 -16.55 -4.14 17.36
CA GLY A 250 -15.43 -4.60 18.19
C GLY A 250 -14.20 -5.05 17.43
N ALA A 251 -14.03 -4.64 16.16
CA ALA A 251 -12.78 -4.86 15.47
C ALA A 251 -11.65 -4.10 16.20
N PRO A 252 -10.51 -4.74 16.49
CA PRO A 252 -9.41 -4.10 17.20
C PRO A 252 -8.83 -2.92 16.40
N ASP A 253 -8.70 -3.08 15.08
CA ASP A 253 -8.01 -2.16 14.16
C ASP A 253 -8.71 -2.08 12.79
N ILE A 254 -8.49 -0.99 12.05
CA ILE A 254 -9.02 -0.77 10.68
C ILE A 254 -7.93 -0.32 9.69
N ILE A 255 -8.05 -0.68 8.41
CA ILE A 255 -7.20 -0.16 7.33
C ILE A 255 -8.04 0.65 6.34
N LEU A 256 -7.78 1.95 6.30
CA LEU A 256 -8.30 2.89 5.31
C LEU A 256 -7.63 2.61 3.97
N SER A 257 -8.40 2.08 3.02
CA SER A 257 -7.89 1.51 1.78
C SER A 257 -8.95 1.60 0.70
N ASN A 258 -8.54 1.96 -0.51
CA ASN A 258 -9.31 1.74 -1.73
C ASN A 258 -8.64 0.69 -2.63
N HIS A 259 -7.85 -0.20 -2.02
CA HIS A 259 -7.10 -1.26 -2.67
C HIS A 259 -6.05 -0.75 -3.66
N GLY A 260 -5.41 0.39 -3.37
CA GLY A 260 -4.54 1.07 -4.35
C GLY A 260 -5.30 1.51 -5.60
N SER A 261 -6.60 1.84 -5.45
CA SER A 261 -7.51 2.24 -6.52
C SER A 261 -7.74 1.17 -7.60
N ARG A 262 -7.69 -0.09 -7.18
CA ARG A 262 -7.83 -1.25 -8.06
C ARG A 262 -9.23 -1.86 -8.04
N GLN A 263 -10.16 -1.32 -7.25
CA GLN A 263 -11.53 -1.82 -7.15
C GLN A 263 -12.54 -0.81 -7.74
N LEU A 264 -12.91 0.22 -6.97
CA LEU A 264 -13.83 1.27 -7.39
C LEU A 264 -13.07 2.55 -7.79
N ASP A 265 -13.30 3.04 -9.00
CA ASP A 265 -12.75 4.33 -9.46
C ASP A 265 -13.65 5.46 -8.96
N SER A 266 -13.07 6.64 -8.78
CA SER A 266 -13.69 7.76 -8.06
C SER A 266 -13.98 7.49 -6.56
N SER A 267 -13.37 6.46 -5.98
CA SER A 267 -13.30 6.28 -4.52
C SER A 267 -12.30 7.27 -3.88
N PRO A 268 -12.55 7.70 -2.63
CA PRO A 268 -11.60 8.54 -1.89
C PRO A 268 -10.32 7.77 -1.58
N SER A 269 -9.24 8.52 -1.33
CA SER A 269 -7.98 7.97 -0.84
C SER A 269 -8.04 7.67 0.66
N GLY A 270 -7.20 6.76 1.15
CA GLY A 270 -7.08 6.50 2.59
C GLY A 270 -6.71 7.76 3.39
N LEU A 271 -5.97 8.69 2.76
CA LEU A 271 -5.64 10.00 3.36
C LEU A 271 -6.87 10.90 3.52
N GLU A 272 -7.73 10.99 2.49
CA GLU A 272 -8.96 11.79 2.56
C GLU A 272 -9.91 11.23 3.62
N VAL A 273 -10.10 9.92 3.67
CA VAL A 273 -10.94 9.28 4.70
C VAL A 273 -10.34 9.50 6.10
N ALA A 274 -9.02 9.46 6.26
CA ALA A 274 -8.38 9.77 7.54
C ALA A 274 -8.63 11.21 7.98
N LEU A 275 -8.66 12.16 7.04
CA LEU A 275 -8.99 13.56 7.31
C LEU A 275 -10.46 13.71 7.71
N GLU A 276 -11.38 13.06 6.99
CA GLU A 276 -12.82 13.07 7.30
C GLU A 276 -13.10 12.49 8.69
N ILE A 277 -12.51 11.33 9.02
CA ILE A 277 -12.61 10.73 10.37
C ILE A 277 -12.07 11.70 11.42
N HIS A 278 -10.97 12.40 11.16
CA HIS A 278 -10.44 13.37 12.10
C HIS A 278 -11.39 14.54 12.34
N GLU A 279 -12.04 15.04 11.29
CA GLU A 279 -12.94 16.18 11.37
C GLU A 279 -14.28 15.81 12.02
N GLU A 280 -14.82 14.64 11.71
CA GLU A 280 -16.17 14.25 12.09
C GLU A 280 -16.23 13.39 13.35
N VAL A 281 -15.28 12.46 13.54
CA VAL A 281 -15.22 11.51 14.67
C VAL A 281 -13.80 11.20 15.13
N PRO A 282 -13.09 12.20 15.67
CA PRO A 282 -11.72 12.04 16.13
C PRO A 282 -11.56 11.02 17.27
N GLU A 283 -12.65 10.63 17.95
CA GLU A 283 -12.67 9.56 18.94
C GLU A 283 -12.36 8.18 18.38
N THR A 284 -12.60 7.94 17.07
CA THR A 284 -12.24 6.68 16.40
C THR A 284 -10.76 6.36 16.61
N PHE A 285 -9.88 7.36 16.45
CA PHE A 285 -8.44 7.19 16.69
C PHE A 285 -8.08 6.87 18.15
N LYS A 286 -9.00 7.00 19.11
CA LYS A 286 -8.78 6.61 20.51
C LYS A 286 -9.29 5.21 20.82
N GLN A 287 -10.19 4.70 19.99
CA GLN A 287 -10.87 3.43 20.19
C GLN A 287 -10.17 2.27 19.47
N THR A 288 -9.48 2.56 18.37
CA THR A 288 -8.87 1.56 17.48
C THR A 288 -7.58 2.09 16.85
N GLU A 289 -6.62 1.22 16.50
CA GLU A 289 -5.50 1.65 15.65
C GLU A 289 -5.99 1.77 14.20
N VAL A 290 -5.65 2.88 13.56
CA VAL A 290 -6.04 3.16 12.18
C VAL A 290 -4.83 3.00 11.28
N PHE A 291 -4.94 2.18 10.26
CA PHE A 291 -3.92 2.02 9.22
C PHE A 291 -4.39 2.75 7.97
N ALA A 292 -3.48 3.15 7.11
CA ALA A 292 -3.84 3.68 5.79
C ALA A 292 -2.89 3.16 4.71
N ASP A 293 -3.41 2.82 3.54
CA ASP A 293 -2.63 2.50 2.35
C ASP A 293 -3.06 3.32 1.13
N GLY A 294 -2.27 3.21 0.05
CA GLY A 294 -2.54 3.83 -1.23
C GLY A 294 -1.84 5.17 -1.43
N GLY A 295 -0.95 5.22 -2.42
CA GLY A 295 -0.34 6.47 -2.91
C GLY A 295 0.80 7.05 -2.06
N VAL A 296 1.27 6.33 -1.04
CA VAL A 296 2.44 6.70 -0.23
C VAL A 296 3.71 6.44 -1.04
N GLU A 297 4.51 7.47 -1.33
CA GLU A 297 5.74 7.35 -2.13
C GLU A 297 6.98 7.92 -1.43
N TYR A 298 6.79 8.72 -0.38
CA TYR A 298 7.89 9.36 0.34
C TYR A 298 7.73 9.20 1.84
N GLY A 299 8.86 9.24 2.57
CA GLY A 299 8.81 9.31 4.04
C GLY A 299 8.02 10.54 4.55
N ALA A 300 7.96 11.60 3.75
CA ALA A 300 7.08 12.75 3.99
C ALA A 300 5.58 12.38 4.03
N ASP A 301 5.15 11.41 3.25
CA ASP A 301 3.76 10.96 3.19
C ASP A 301 3.41 10.10 4.40
N VAL A 302 4.36 9.25 4.82
CA VAL A 302 4.32 8.54 6.10
C VAL A 302 4.16 9.51 7.27
N LEU A 303 4.91 10.61 7.27
CA LEU A 303 4.81 11.64 8.30
C LEU A 303 3.49 12.43 8.26
N LYS A 304 2.91 12.68 7.08
CA LYS A 304 1.60 13.35 6.96
C LYS A 304 0.48 12.50 7.55
N LEU A 305 0.45 11.21 7.23
CA LEU A 305 -0.49 10.27 7.83
C LEU A 305 -0.18 10.06 9.32
N GLY A 306 1.09 10.00 9.71
CA GLY A 306 1.49 9.86 11.10
C GLY A 306 1.32 11.13 11.96
N ALA A 307 0.98 12.29 11.38
CA ALA A 307 0.98 13.57 12.10
C ALA A 307 -0.03 13.62 13.26
N TRP A 308 -1.06 12.76 13.23
CA TRP A 308 -2.06 12.64 14.29
C TRP A 308 -1.53 11.88 15.52
N ARG A 309 -0.35 11.24 15.42
CA ARG A 309 0.32 10.50 16.49
C ARG A 309 0.71 11.37 17.69
N GLN A 310 0.94 12.67 17.50
CA GLN A 310 1.46 13.52 18.56
C GLN A 310 0.86 14.93 18.58
N GLY A 311 0.24 15.29 19.71
CA GLY A 311 0.19 16.69 20.15
C GLY A 311 -1.19 17.35 20.22
N ARG A 312 -2.15 16.74 20.91
CA ARG A 312 -3.22 17.40 21.73
C ARG A 312 -4.28 16.40 22.22
N TRP A 313 -4.28 15.20 21.66
CA TRP A 313 -5.28 14.19 21.93
C TRP A 313 -4.57 12.84 22.07
N PRO A 314 -4.64 12.18 23.24
CA PRO A 314 -4.11 10.82 23.37
C PRO A 314 -4.98 9.91 22.49
N GLY A 315 -4.39 9.31 21.46
CA GLY A 315 -5.04 8.44 20.47
C GLY A 315 -3.99 7.67 19.66
N ALA A 316 -4.37 6.48 19.22
CA ALA A 316 -3.56 5.47 18.56
C ALA A 316 -2.95 5.93 17.23
N PRO A 317 -1.83 5.32 16.80
CA PRO A 317 -1.05 5.82 15.70
C PRO A 317 -1.72 5.52 14.36
N ILE A 318 -1.65 6.45 13.38
CA ILE A 318 -1.81 6.02 11.99
C ILE A 318 -0.55 5.25 11.58
N HIS A 319 -0.70 3.98 11.22
CA HIS A 319 0.37 3.17 10.64
C HIS A 319 0.23 3.17 9.12
N VAL A 320 1.33 3.46 8.44
CA VAL A 320 1.27 3.82 7.03
C VAL A 320 1.77 2.67 6.19
N CYS A 321 0.97 2.25 5.24
CA CYS A 321 1.43 1.29 4.27
C CYS A 321 1.98 2.00 3.05
N GLU A 322 3.15 1.55 2.62
CA GLU A 322 3.40 1.51 1.20
C GLU A 322 2.64 0.32 0.63
N TYR A 323 1.76 0.56 -0.34
CA TYR A 323 1.45 -0.52 -1.27
C TYR A 323 2.77 -0.72 -2.01
N VAL A 324 3.62 -1.63 -1.50
CA VAL A 324 4.81 -2.05 -2.23
C VAL A 324 4.26 -2.43 -3.58
N ARG A 325 4.55 -1.60 -4.57
CA ARG A 325 4.38 -1.95 -5.96
C ARG A 325 5.39 -3.08 -6.12
N CYS A 326 4.91 -4.29 -5.85
CA CYS A 326 5.46 -5.49 -6.45
C CYS A 326 5.71 -5.22 -7.95
#